data_AF-A0A2S3QCC7-F1
#
_entry.id   AF-A0A2S3QCC7-F1
#
_cell.length_a   1.000
_cell.length_b   1.000
_cell.length_c   1.000
_cell.angle_alpha   90.00
_cell.angle_beta   90.00
_cell.angle_gamma   90.00
#
_symmetry.space_group_name_H-M   'P 1'
#
loop_
_entity.id
_entity.type
_entity.pdbx_description
1 polymer ?
#
loop_
_entity_poly.entity_id
_entity_poly.type
_entity_poly.pdbx_seq_one_letter_code
_entity_poly.pdbx_strand_id
1 'polypeptide(L)'
;MNTASPSRRREGERISQKTVAWLMHDHRLRSRVTRKYKATTNSRHTLPVHENVLNQTFTADRPHAVWMADITYIATEEGWLS
;
A
#
# COMPACT_ATOMS: atom_id res chain seq x y z
N MET A 1 29.45 37.84 15.35
CA MET A 1 30.08 37.61 14.03
C MET A 1 29.54 36.29 13.48
N ASN A 2 28.81 36.36 12.36
CA ASN A 2 28.20 35.24 11.62
C ASN A 2 29.29 34.27 11.10
N THR A 3 29.06 33.00 10.78
CA THR A 3 28.13 32.58 9.70
C THR A 3 27.81 31.07 9.75
N ALA A 4 26.50 30.79 9.83
CA ALA A 4 25.71 29.71 9.22
C ALA A 4 26.23 28.25 9.18
N SER A 5 25.53 27.40 9.93
CA SER A 5 25.20 26.04 9.46
C SER A 5 24.40 26.14 8.15
N PRO A 6 24.74 25.43 7.06
CA PRO A 6 23.91 25.44 5.88
C PRO A 6 22.67 24.59 6.12
N SER A 7 21.55 25.28 6.27
CA SER A 7 20.22 24.72 6.18
C SER A 7 20.00 24.08 4.80
N ARG A 8 19.92 22.76 4.81
CA ARG A 8 19.28 21.83 3.86
C ARG A 8 18.12 22.45 3.06
N ARG A 9 18.33 22.81 1.78
CA ARG A 9 17.39 22.69 0.63
C ARG A 9 18.11 22.95 -0.70
N ARG A 10 18.01 22.03 -1.68
CA ARG A 10 17.94 22.23 -3.15
C ARG A 10 18.00 20.83 -3.80
N GLU A 11 16.93 20.35 -4.43
CA GLU A 11 16.62 20.58 -5.85
C GLU A 11 17.57 19.79 -6.77
N GLY A 12 17.15 18.57 -7.13
CA GLY A 12 17.53 17.87 -8.37
C GLY A 12 19.01 17.84 -8.80
N GLU A 13 19.94 17.58 -7.89
CA GLU A 13 21.35 17.39 -8.27
C GLU A 13 21.50 16.11 -9.10
N ARG A 14 22.01 16.23 -10.34
CA ARG A 14 22.24 15.08 -11.24
C ARG A 14 23.44 14.28 -10.75
N ILE A 15 23.20 13.42 -9.76
CA ILE A 15 24.21 12.51 -9.21
C ILE A 15 24.25 11.23 -10.06
N SER A 16 25.45 10.74 -10.38
CA SER A 16 25.63 9.50 -11.12
C SER A 16 25.11 8.29 -10.32
N GLN A 17 24.57 7.28 -10.99
CA GLN A 17 24.12 6.05 -10.33
C GLN A 17 25.24 5.38 -9.51
N LYS A 18 26.49 5.50 -9.96
CA LYS A 18 27.68 4.98 -9.25
C LYS A 18 27.88 5.67 -7.90
N THR A 19 27.71 6.99 -7.86
CA THR A 19 27.82 7.78 -6.62
C THR A 19 26.71 7.41 -5.64
N VAL A 20 25.47 7.24 -6.13
CA VAL A 20 24.34 6.76 -5.30
C VAL A 20 24.62 5.37 -4.74
N ALA A 21 25.11 4.44 -5.57
CA ALA A 21 25.44 3.08 -5.12
C ALA A 21 26.56 3.07 -4.07
N TRP A 22 27.59 3.91 -4.25
CA TRP A 22 28.68 4.07 -3.29
C TRP A 22 28.17 4.61 -1.94
N LEU A 23 27.33 5.66 -1.96
CA LEU A 23 26.71 6.22 -0.75
C LEU A 23 25.79 5.21 -0.05
N MET A 24 25.00 4.44 -0.81
CA MET A 24 24.16 3.39 -0.24
C MET A 24 25.00 2.30 0.44
N HIS A 25 26.12 1.90 -0.17
CA HIS A 25 27.04 0.94 0.41
C HIS A 25 27.70 1.46 1.69
N ASP A 26 28.25 2.68 1.67
CA ASP A 26 28.90 3.32 2.82
C ASP A 26 27.96 3.43 4.02
N HIS A 27 26.72 3.85 3.77
CA HIS A 27 25.69 3.98 4.80
C HIS A 27 24.95 2.66 5.12
N ARG A 28 25.37 1.52 4.55
CA ARG A 28 24.73 0.21 4.72
C ARG A 28 23.22 0.21 4.40
N LEU A 29 22.81 1.08 3.48
CA LEU A 29 21.43 1.22 3.02
C LEU A 29 21.16 0.23 1.88
N ARG A 30 19.94 -0.29 1.85
CA ARG A 30 19.43 -1.12 0.75
C ARG A 30 18.13 -0.56 0.24
N SER A 31 17.90 -0.67 -1.07
CA SER A 31 16.60 -0.35 -1.64
C SER A 31 15.56 -1.34 -1.12
N ARG A 32 14.47 -0.83 -0.55
CA ARG A 32 13.32 -1.66 -0.16
C ARG A 32 12.36 -1.69 -1.33
N VAL A 33 12.35 -2.79 -2.08
CA VAL A 33 11.34 -3.01 -3.13
C VAL A 33 10.04 -3.40 -2.44
N THR A 34 9.07 -2.49 -2.42
CA THR A 34 7.71 -2.82 -1.97
C THR A 34 7.06 -3.71 -3.03
N ARG A 35 6.44 -4.82 -2.60
CA ARG A 35 5.67 -5.68 -3.51
C ARG A 35 4.61 -4.84 -4.21
N LYS A 36 4.54 -4.90 -5.55
CA LYS A 36 3.50 -4.19 -6.30
C LYS A 36 2.14 -4.67 -5.79
N TYR A 37 1.30 -3.72 -5.36
CA TYR A 37 -0.09 -3.99 -5.03
C TYR A 37 -0.79 -4.55 -6.27
N LYS A 38 -1.37 -5.74 -6.15
CA LYS A 38 -2.19 -6.35 -7.20
C LYS A 38 -3.63 -6.28 -6.71
N ALA A 39 -4.42 -5.38 -7.29
CA ALA A 39 -5.86 -5.38 -7.08
C ALA A 39 -6.42 -6.72 -7.59
N THR A 40 -6.96 -7.53 -6.69
CA THR A 40 -7.63 -8.80 -7.02
C THR A 40 -9.05 -8.59 -7.54
N THR A 41 -9.63 -7.42 -7.27
CA THR A 41 -10.97 -7.06 -7.72
C THR A 41 -10.89 -6.11 -8.91
N ASN A 42 -11.48 -6.51 -10.05
CA ASN A 42 -11.70 -5.60 -11.16
C ASN A 42 -12.91 -4.71 -10.86
N SER A 43 -12.71 -3.63 -10.08
CA SER A 43 -13.74 -2.63 -9.82
C SER A 43 -14.10 -1.78 -11.06
N ARG A 44 -13.35 -1.91 -12.17
CA ARG A 44 -13.62 -1.25 -13.45
C ARG A 44 -14.33 -2.20 -14.41
N HIS A 45 -15.53 -2.61 -14.03
CA HIS A 45 -16.43 -3.35 -14.89
C HIS A 45 -17.61 -2.49 -15.32
N THR A 46 -18.20 -2.78 -16.48
CA THR A 46 -19.38 -2.08 -17.00
C THR A 46 -20.69 -2.62 -16.41
N LEU A 47 -20.62 -3.64 -15.54
CA LEU A 47 -21.80 -4.17 -14.85
C LEU A 47 -22.35 -3.15 -13.85
N PRO A 48 -23.67 -3.14 -13.61
CA PRO A 48 -24.28 -2.27 -12.61
C PRO A 48 -23.69 -2.55 -11.22
N VAL A 49 -23.08 -1.52 -10.63
CA VAL A 49 -22.62 -1.54 -9.24
C VAL A 49 -23.78 -1.02 -8.39
N HIS A 50 -24.27 -1.85 -7.47
CA HIS A 50 -25.24 -1.41 -6.48
C HIS A 50 -24.53 -0.61 -5.36
N GLU A 51 -25.20 0.43 -4.86
CA GLU A 51 -24.68 1.24 -3.76
C GLU A 51 -24.52 0.38 -2.50
N ASN A 52 -23.41 0.58 -1.78
CA ASN A 52 -23.21 -0.04 -0.47
C ASN A 52 -24.05 0.69 0.58
N VAL A 53 -25.30 0.29 0.73
CA VAL A 53 -26.28 0.88 1.66
C VAL A 53 -25.83 0.75 3.13
N LEU A 54 -25.08 -0.31 3.47
CA LEU A 54 -24.62 -0.54 4.84
C LEU A 54 -23.50 0.42 5.23
N ASN A 55 -22.61 0.75 4.28
CA ASN A 55 -21.50 1.67 4.46
C ASN A 55 -20.72 1.50 5.78
N GLN A 56 -20.42 0.25 6.16
CA GLN A 56 -19.72 -0.13 7.40
C GLN A 56 -20.44 0.27 8.71
N THR A 57 -21.75 0.51 8.65
CA THR A 57 -22.60 0.74 9.82
C THR A 57 -23.04 -0.62 10.38
N PHE A 58 -22.40 -1.08 11.45
CA PHE A 58 -22.70 -2.40 12.04
C PHE A 58 -23.82 -2.36 13.10
N THR A 59 -24.51 -1.24 13.23
CA THR A 59 -25.68 -1.08 14.10
C THR A 59 -26.96 -1.38 13.33
N ALA A 60 -27.83 -2.22 13.88
CA ALA A 60 -29.14 -2.55 13.29
C ALA A 60 -30.26 -2.32 14.30
N ASP A 61 -31.35 -1.67 13.87
CA ASP A 61 -32.48 -1.34 14.74
C ASP A 61 -33.32 -2.55 15.15
N ARG A 62 -33.24 -3.64 14.37
CA ARG A 62 -34.00 -4.89 14.62
C ARG A 62 -33.26 -6.12 14.09
N PRO A 63 -33.55 -7.32 14.63
CA PRO A 63 -33.04 -8.57 14.08
C PRO A 63 -33.37 -8.72 12.58
N HIS A 64 -32.47 -9.37 11.84
CA HIS A 64 -32.61 -9.64 10.39
C HIS A 64 -32.75 -8.40 9.49
N ALA A 65 -32.40 -7.20 9.96
CA ALA A 65 -32.39 -5.98 9.14
C ALA A 65 -31.19 -5.93 8.16
N VAL A 66 -30.07 -6.57 8.52
CA VAL A 66 -28.83 -6.58 7.74
C VAL A 66 -28.25 -7.99 7.74
N TRP A 67 -27.76 -8.42 6.57
CA TRP A 67 -26.99 -9.65 6.40
C TRP A 67 -25.63 -9.29 5.79
N MET A 68 -24.55 -9.81 6.38
CA MET A 68 -23.19 -9.63 5.89
C MET A 68 -22.47 -10.97 5.95
N ALA A 69 -21.61 -11.23 4.97
CA ALA A 69 -20.72 -12.38 4.94
C ALA A 69 -19.30 -11.92 4.61
N ASP A 70 -18.30 -12.62 5.15
CA ASP A 70 -16.89 -12.43 4.82
C ASP A 70 -16.28 -13.78 4.45
N ILE A 71 -15.22 -13.76 3.64
CA ILE A 71 -14.45 -14.95 3.27
C ILE A 71 -13.05 -14.79 3.83
N THR A 72 -12.74 -15.57 4.86
CA THR A 72 -11.39 -15.66 5.40
C THR A 72 -10.66 -16.83 4.76
N TYR A 73 -9.53 -16.55 4.10
CA TYR A 73 -8.64 -17.58 3.57
C TYR A 73 -7.70 -18.05 4.69
N ILE A 74 -7.69 -19.36 4.93
CA ILE A 74 -6.75 -20.01 5.86
C ILE A 74 -5.59 -20.57 5.02
N ALA A 75 -4.36 -20.20 5.34
CA ALA A 75 -3.18 -20.71 4.65
C ALA A 75 -2.91 -22.16 5.07
N THR A 76 -2.73 -23.05 4.10
CA THR A 76 -2.30 -24.43 4.29
C THR A 76 -0.86 -24.61 3.78
N GLU A 77 -0.14 -25.61 4.29
CA GLU A 77 1.23 -25.93 3.82
C GLU A 77 1.25 -26.43 2.37
N GLU A 78 0.12 -26.92 1.87
CA GLU A 78 -0.07 -27.43 0.51
C GLU A 78 -0.28 -26.32 -0.54
N GLY A 79 -0.32 -25.05 -0.11
CA GLY A 79 -0.52 -23.92 -1.01
C GLY A 79 -1.97 -23.80 -1.52
N TRP A 80 -2.15 -23.07 -2.62
CA TRP A 80 -3.46 -22.90 -3.24
C TRP A 80 -3.88 -24.22 -3.91
N LEU A 81 -4.94 -24.85 -3.40
CA LEU A 81 -5.60 -25.96 -4.09
C LEU A 81 -6.19 -25.42 -5.41
N SER A 82 -5.54 -25.77 -6.51
CA SER A 82 -5.98 -25.49 -7.89
C SER A 82 -6.90 -26.57 -8.41
#